data_AF-A0A1H7DS16-F1
#
_entry.id   AF-A0A1H7DS16-F1
#
_cell.length_a   1.000
_cell.length_b   1.000
_cell.length_c   1.000
_cell.angle_alpha   90.00
_cell.angle_beta   90.00
_cell.angle_gamma   90.00
#
_symmetry.space_group_name_H-M   'P 1'
#
loop_
_entity.id
_entity.type
_entity.pdbx_description
1 polymer ?
#
loop_
_entity_poly.entity_id
_entity_poly.type
_entity_poly.pdbx_seq_one_letter_code
_entity_poly.pdbx_strand_id
1 'polypeptide(L)'
;MQAPFLSQPPSTTRLPQNLLEHGLRSEFIVVFRTCRLHCWKDTGRSKTICAWRRLRKTVSQSDGNQRLLALNGTPDDMDKTSALRNVPARSGAASDLERTVAWLRAIGLQLEEVAGTSGFLKAVRIHKGGLHYDPDRAHVADILHEAGHLAIIPVCFRPLASDDISKVQSLMIAEMVALFAEDTTVIDSPLCRAVMQSGDPEATAWAFAAGRAIGLDDKSIIKDGDYDGESASVRLGLLMGTYVGINGLVAGGMCAGTRLYPAMIRWLQE
;
A
#
# COMPACT_ATOMS: atom_id res chain seq x y z
N MET A 1 -30.31 -11.03 -55.44
CA MET A 1 -30.37 -9.56 -55.57
C MET A 1 -31.72 -9.08 -55.10
N GLN A 2 -31.81 -8.52 -53.89
CA GLN A 2 -32.74 -7.47 -53.47
C GLN A 2 -32.32 -7.03 -52.06
N ALA A 3 -32.02 -5.75 -51.93
CA ALA A 3 -31.64 -5.04 -50.70
C ALA A 3 -32.89 -4.31 -50.13
N PRO A 4 -32.81 -3.55 -49.02
CA PRO A 4 -33.28 -4.01 -47.72
C PRO A 4 -34.46 -3.19 -47.15
N PHE A 5 -35.12 -3.78 -46.16
CA PHE A 5 -36.16 -3.16 -45.33
C PHE A 5 -35.52 -2.14 -44.37
N LEU A 6 -35.95 -0.88 -44.43
CA LEU A 6 -35.54 0.18 -43.53
C LEU A 6 -36.17 -0.05 -42.14
N SER A 7 -35.34 -0.38 -41.14
CA SER A 7 -35.73 -0.38 -39.72
C SER A 7 -35.63 1.03 -39.14
N GLN A 8 -36.73 1.54 -38.58
CA GLN A 8 -36.76 2.81 -37.85
C GLN A 8 -35.95 2.74 -36.54
N PRO A 9 -35.37 3.87 -36.07
CA PRO A 9 -34.64 3.92 -34.80
C PRO A 9 -35.57 3.87 -33.58
N PRO A 10 -35.12 3.31 -32.44
CA PRO A 10 -35.93 3.23 -31.23
C PRO A 10 -36.16 4.62 -30.60
N SER A 11 -37.38 4.81 -30.11
CA SER A 11 -37.87 6.01 -29.43
C SER A 11 -37.09 6.30 -28.14
N THR A 12 -36.66 7.55 -27.97
CA THR A 12 -36.09 8.10 -26.74
C THR A 12 -37.12 8.11 -25.61
N THR A 13 -36.94 7.26 -24.60
CA THR A 13 -37.73 7.34 -23.35
C THR A 13 -37.24 8.52 -22.53
N ARG A 14 -38.12 9.52 -22.36
CA ARG A 14 -37.88 10.75 -21.62
C ARG A 14 -38.07 10.48 -20.12
N LEU A 15 -37.04 10.69 -19.30
CA LEU A 15 -37.14 10.60 -17.84
C LEU A 15 -38.02 11.76 -17.31
N PRO A 16 -38.92 11.54 -16.34
CA PRO A 16 -39.77 12.59 -15.81
C PRO A 16 -38.98 13.58 -14.94
N GLN A 17 -39.08 14.87 -15.29
CA GLN A 17 -38.73 16.01 -14.44
C GLN A 17 -39.69 16.06 -13.25
N ASN A 18 -39.31 15.49 -12.11
CA ASN A 18 -39.84 15.84 -10.79
C ASN A 18 -39.08 15.03 -9.72
N LEU A 19 -37.90 15.54 -9.34
CA LEU A 19 -37.17 15.20 -8.11
C LEU A 19 -36.11 16.28 -7.82
N LEU A 20 -36.45 17.52 -8.14
CA LEU A 20 -35.83 18.72 -7.60
C LEU A 20 -36.88 19.36 -6.71
N GLU A 21 -36.46 19.81 -5.53
CA GLU A 21 -37.27 20.45 -4.48
C GLU A 21 -37.94 19.48 -3.50
N HIS A 22 -37.19 19.06 -2.47
CA HIS A 22 -37.58 19.17 -1.06
C HIS A 22 -36.39 18.91 -0.12
N GLY A 23 -35.81 20.03 0.38
CA GLY A 23 -35.21 20.20 1.70
C GLY A 23 -34.30 19.12 2.29
N LEU A 24 -32.98 19.27 2.10
CA LEU A 24 -32.01 18.98 3.15
C LEU A 24 -31.25 20.26 3.49
N ARG A 25 -31.32 20.59 4.78
CA ARG A 25 -30.92 21.86 5.37
C ARG A 25 -29.39 21.99 5.36
N SER A 26 -28.99 23.23 5.09
CA SER A 26 -27.68 23.85 5.27
C SER A 26 -27.11 23.63 6.68
N GLU A 27 -26.00 22.89 6.81
CA GLU A 27 -24.97 23.03 7.87
C GLU A 27 -23.61 22.39 7.49
N PHE A 28 -23.26 22.29 6.20
CA PHE A 28 -21.93 21.79 5.78
C PHE A 28 -21.28 22.59 4.63
N ILE A 29 -21.63 23.89 4.50
CA ILE A 29 -21.03 24.79 3.51
C ILE A 29 -20.51 26.04 4.22
N VAL A 30 -19.46 25.89 5.04
CA VAL A 30 -18.57 27.02 5.45
C VAL A 30 -17.15 26.52 5.73
N VAL A 31 -16.42 25.97 4.75
CA VAL A 31 -14.94 26.04 4.72
C VAL A 31 -14.41 26.00 3.27
N PHE A 32 -15.00 26.72 2.32
CA PHE A 32 -14.38 26.86 0.99
C PHE A 32 -14.68 28.22 0.38
N ARG A 33 -14.09 29.28 0.95
CA ARG A 33 -13.96 30.56 0.24
C ARG A 33 -12.95 31.55 0.85
N THR A 34 -11.76 31.08 1.23
CA THR A 34 -10.54 31.93 1.35
C THR A 34 -9.30 31.06 1.55
N CYS A 35 -8.78 30.48 0.46
CA CYS A 35 -7.36 30.09 0.43
C CYS A 35 -6.68 30.79 -0.75
N ARG A 36 -6.77 32.12 -0.71
CA ARG A 36 -5.78 33.00 -1.34
C ARG A 36 -4.61 33.04 -0.37
N LEU A 37 -3.45 32.53 -0.80
CA LEU A 37 -2.12 32.82 -0.24
C LEU A 37 -2.08 32.89 1.31
N HIS A 38 -2.07 31.76 1.99
CA HIS A 38 -1.47 31.70 3.33
C HIS A 38 -0.40 30.62 3.35
N CYS A 39 0.83 31.11 3.49
CA CYS A 39 2.05 30.37 3.72
C CYS A 39 1.87 29.49 4.96
N TRP A 40 1.78 28.17 4.77
CA TRP A 40 1.79 27.19 5.85
C TRP A 40 3.24 27.12 6.38
N LYS A 41 3.58 28.02 7.31
CA LYS A 41 4.84 27.98 8.05
C LYS A 41 4.72 26.98 9.20
N ASP A 42 5.78 26.20 9.35
CA ASP A 42 6.15 25.40 10.54
C ASP A 42 5.26 24.23 10.95
N THR A 43 5.31 23.15 10.16
CA THR A 43 5.75 21.85 10.70
C THR A 43 6.56 21.14 9.60
N GLY A 44 7.70 20.52 9.95
CA GLY A 44 8.63 19.87 9.01
C GLY A 44 8.06 18.74 8.11
N ARG A 45 6.74 18.48 8.15
CA ARG A 45 6.01 17.45 7.39
C ARG A 45 5.57 17.89 5.99
N SER A 46 5.54 19.20 5.71
CA SER A 46 5.08 19.77 4.42
C SER A 46 6.06 19.61 3.25
N LYS A 47 7.34 19.29 3.53
CA LYS A 47 8.39 19.31 2.51
C LYS A 47 8.24 18.18 1.47
N THR A 48 7.74 16.99 1.83
CA THR A 48 7.67 15.83 0.92
C THR A 48 6.58 15.96 -0.13
N ILE A 49 5.35 16.34 0.27
CA ILE A 49 4.23 16.56 -0.66
C ILE A 49 4.51 17.80 -1.54
N CYS A 50 5.07 18.87 -0.97
CA CYS A 50 5.49 20.03 -1.75
C CYS A 50 6.70 19.75 -2.66
N ALA A 51 7.58 18.81 -2.31
CA ALA A 51 8.66 18.36 -3.18
C ALA A 51 8.13 17.52 -4.33
N TRP A 52 7.15 16.63 -4.08
CA TRP A 52 6.48 15.87 -5.13
C TRP A 52 5.66 16.79 -6.08
N ARG A 53 4.88 17.73 -5.54
CA ARG A 53 4.18 18.76 -6.34
C ARG A 53 5.16 19.66 -7.12
N ARG A 54 6.36 19.90 -6.60
CA ARG A 54 7.44 20.61 -7.32
C ARG A 54 8.07 19.75 -8.41
N LEU A 55 8.41 18.49 -8.12
CA LEU A 55 8.93 17.50 -9.08
C LEU A 55 7.97 17.28 -10.25
N ARG A 56 6.65 17.25 -10.01
CA ARG A 56 5.64 17.15 -11.07
C ARG A 56 5.68 18.34 -12.04
N LYS A 57 5.97 19.55 -11.54
CA LYS A 57 6.14 20.74 -12.41
C LYS A 57 7.43 20.68 -13.23
N THR A 58 8.49 20.06 -12.71
CA THR A 58 9.77 19.92 -13.44
C THR A 58 9.77 18.77 -14.44
N VAL A 59 9.11 17.65 -14.14
CA VAL A 59 9.08 16.45 -15.00
C VAL A 59 8.21 16.65 -16.25
N SER A 60 7.31 17.64 -16.25
CA SER A 60 6.58 18.05 -17.45
C SER A 60 7.43 18.79 -18.50
N GLN A 61 8.76 18.97 -18.29
CA GLN A 61 9.63 19.77 -19.18
C GLN A 61 10.90 19.10 -19.69
N SER A 62 11.13 17.80 -19.49
CA SER A 62 12.28 17.15 -20.16
C SER A 62 12.10 15.66 -20.39
N ASP A 63 11.82 15.29 -21.65
CA ASP A 63 12.33 14.05 -22.23
C ASP A 63 13.85 14.16 -22.41
N GLY A 64 14.59 13.07 -22.18
CA GLY A 64 15.98 12.94 -22.63
C GLY A 64 16.94 12.28 -21.65
N ASN A 65 17.01 10.96 -21.73
CA ASN A 65 18.24 10.15 -21.70
C ASN A 65 19.52 10.83 -21.15
N GLN A 66 20.03 10.42 -19.97
CA GLN A 66 21.46 10.11 -19.73
C GLN A 66 21.80 9.82 -18.25
N ARG A 67 22.73 8.86 -18.11
CA ARG A 67 23.67 8.57 -17.00
C ARG A 67 23.29 7.53 -15.96
N LEU A 68 23.33 6.28 -16.42
CA LEU A 68 24.13 5.21 -15.79
C LEU A 68 25.62 5.58 -15.84
N LEU A 69 26.35 5.47 -14.72
CA LEU A 69 27.68 4.83 -14.55
C LEU A 69 28.49 5.41 -13.36
N ALA A 70 29.23 4.49 -12.72
CA ALA A 70 30.21 4.64 -11.63
C ALA A 70 29.57 4.88 -10.24
N LEU A 71 29.85 4.06 -9.22
CA LEU A 71 31.18 3.85 -8.64
C LEU A 71 31.39 2.40 -8.15
N ASN A 72 32.43 1.76 -8.67
CA ASN A 72 33.11 0.62 -8.03
C ASN A 72 34.19 1.16 -7.08
N GLY A 73 34.39 0.48 -5.95
CA GLY A 73 35.27 0.90 -4.85
C GLY A 73 36.76 0.60 -5.04
N THR A 74 37.50 0.73 -3.94
CA THR A 74 38.86 0.21 -3.75
C THR A 74 39.05 -0.32 -2.32
N PRO A 75 40.00 -1.26 -2.10
CA PRO A 75 40.10 -2.12 -0.92
C PRO A 75 41.15 -1.61 0.10
N ASP A 76 41.28 -2.39 1.19
CA ASP A 76 42.20 -2.30 2.34
C ASP A 76 41.70 -1.49 3.55
N ASP A 77 41.26 -2.20 4.60
CA ASP A 77 42.12 -2.31 5.79
C ASP A 77 41.76 -3.57 6.61
N MET A 78 42.79 -4.31 7.01
CA MET A 78 42.70 -5.57 7.74
C MET A 78 42.66 -5.37 9.26
N ASP A 79 42.02 -6.35 9.91
CA ASP A 79 42.32 -6.88 11.25
C ASP A 79 42.22 -5.94 12.47
N LYS A 80 41.07 -6.00 13.15
CA LYS A 80 41.00 -5.97 14.62
C LYS A 80 40.15 -7.12 15.12
N THR A 81 40.83 -8.22 15.37
CA THR A 81 40.39 -9.35 16.17
C THR A 81 39.97 -8.94 17.60
N SER A 82 39.04 -9.75 18.16
CA SER A 82 38.94 -10.05 19.59
C SER A 82 38.27 -9.03 20.52
N ALA A 83 36.93 -9.03 20.55
CA ALA A 83 36.14 -9.07 21.78
C ALA A 83 34.69 -9.44 21.43
N LEU A 84 34.08 -10.34 22.22
CA LEU A 84 32.73 -10.95 22.15
C LEU A 84 32.76 -12.45 21.82
N ARG A 85 33.30 -13.23 22.77
CA ARG A 85 32.97 -14.65 22.92
C ARG A 85 31.69 -14.76 23.75
N ASN A 86 30.91 -15.79 23.42
CA ASN A 86 29.63 -16.23 24.01
C ASN A 86 28.36 -15.56 23.45
N VAL A 87 28.15 -15.70 22.15
CA VAL A 87 26.80 -15.93 21.63
C VAL A 87 26.68 -17.43 21.38
N PRO A 88 25.71 -18.16 21.98
CA PRO A 88 25.54 -19.57 21.68
C PRO A 88 25.25 -19.71 20.19
N ALA A 89 25.98 -20.60 19.51
CA ALA A 89 25.73 -20.93 18.13
C ALA A 89 24.28 -21.40 17.99
N ARG A 90 23.42 -20.62 17.33
CA ARG A 90 22.08 -21.04 16.92
C ARG A 90 22.25 -22.08 15.79
N SER A 91 22.56 -23.31 16.16
CA SER A 91 22.41 -24.47 15.28
C SER A 91 20.94 -24.91 15.33
N GLY A 92 20.13 -24.29 14.50
CA GLY A 92 18.72 -24.60 14.28
C GLY A 92 18.26 -23.94 12.98
N ALA A 93 17.27 -24.52 12.29
CA ALA A 93 16.66 -23.85 11.15
C ALA A 93 16.12 -22.48 11.60
N ALA A 94 16.26 -21.45 10.76
CA ALA A 94 15.74 -20.12 11.05
C ALA A 94 14.22 -20.19 11.33
N SER A 95 13.79 -19.53 12.40
CA SER A 95 12.37 -19.42 12.76
C SER A 95 11.57 -18.72 11.66
N ASP A 96 10.26 -18.93 11.66
CA ASP A 96 9.34 -18.30 10.70
C ASP A 96 9.42 -16.77 10.76
N LEU A 97 9.64 -16.23 11.96
CA LEU A 97 9.87 -14.81 12.18
C LEU A 97 11.15 -14.33 11.51
N GLU A 98 12.28 -15.00 11.73
CA GLU A 98 13.57 -14.65 11.11
C GLU A 98 13.49 -14.72 9.58
N ARG A 99 12.86 -15.78 9.03
CA ARG A 99 12.64 -15.93 7.58
C ARG A 99 11.77 -14.80 7.03
N THR A 100 10.70 -14.45 7.74
CA THR A 100 9.79 -13.37 7.34
C THR A 100 10.50 -12.03 7.32
N VAL A 101 11.20 -11.67 8.40
CA VAL A 101 11.93 -10.39 8.49
C VAL A 101 13.00 -10.29 7.41
N ALA A 102 13.78 -11.36 7.20
CA ALA A 102 14.83 -11.39 6.18
C ALA A 102 14.25 -11.17 4.78
N TRP A 103 13.13 -11.83 4.47
CA TRP A 103 12.45 -11.69 3.19
C TRP A 103 11.87 -10.29 2.99
N LEU A 104 11.23 -9.71 4.02
CA LEU A 104 10.66 -8.35 3.95
C LEU A 104 11.74 -7.29 3.74
N ARG A 105 12.90 -7.43 4.39
CA ARG A 105 14.06 -6.57 4.14
C ARG A 105 14.57 -6.73 2.70
N ALA A 106 14.62 -7.95 2.18
CA ALA A 106 15.09 -8.24 0.82
C ALA A 106 14.21 -7.60 -0.27
N ILE A 107 12.89 -7.49 -0.06
CA ILE A 107 12.00 -6.78 -0.99
C ILE A 107 12.04 -5.25 -0.85
N GLY A 108 12.77 -4.72 0.14
CA GLY A 108 12.99 -3.28 0.33
C GLY A 108 12.17 -2.62 1.43
N LEU A 109 11.49 -3.37 2.30
CA LEU A 109 10.85 -2.80 3.49
C LEU A 109 11.87 -2.57 4.62
N GLN A 110 11.70 -1.47 5.35
CA GLN A 110 12.52 -1.16 6.52
C GLN A 110 11.91 -1.81 7.76
N LEU A 111 12.69 -2.66 8.44
CA LEU A 111 12.29 -3.36 9.66
C LEU A 111 13.33 -3.14 10.75
N GLU A 112 12.90 -2.65 11.91
CA GLU A 112 13.73 -2.40 13.10
C GLU A 112 13.24 -3.24 14.30
N GLU A 113 14.18 -3.85 15.01
CA GLU A 113 13.89 -4.55 16.26
C GLU A 113 13.80 -3.55 17.40
N VAL A 114 12.63 -3.47 18.03
CA VAL A 114 12.37 -2.56 19.14
C VAL A 114 11.67 -3.33 20.24
N ALA A 115 12.44 -3.77 21.24
CA ALA A 115 11.93 -4.49 22.39
C ALA A 115 10.83 -3.70 23.11
N GLY A 116 9.76 -4.38 23.50
CA GLY A 116 8.61 -3.77 24.17
C GLY A 116 7.75 -2.88 23.29
N THR A 117 7.97 -2.84 21.96
CA THR A 117 7.15 -2.04 21.07
C THR A 117 5.68 -2.46 21.13
N SER A 118 4.79 -1.48 21.07
CA SER A 118 3.34 -1.67 21.01
C SER A 118 2.75 -0.66 20.03
N GLY A 119 1.82 -1.13 19.22
CA GLY A 119 1.07 -0.35 18.23
C GLY A 119 -0.42 -0.73 18.26
N PHE A 120 -1.09 -0.63 17.11
CA PHE A 120 -2.47 -1.13 16.96
C PHE A 120 -2.53 -2.65 17.20
N LEU A 121 -1.56 -3.39 16.68
CA LEU A 121 -1.31 -4.78 17.03
C LEU A 121 -0.31 -4.87 18.21
N LYS A 122 -0.46 -5.92 19.02
CA LYS A 122 0.49 -6.21 20.11
C LYS A 122 1.83 -6.59 19.45
N ALA A 123 2.92 -5.92 19.82
CA ALA A 123 4.30 -6.23 19.39
C ALA A 123 4.73 -5.85 17.95
N VAL A 124 3.88 -5.20 17.15
CA VAL A 124 4.24 -4.67 15.82
C VAL A 124 3.64 -3.28 15.63
N ARG A 125 4.38 -2.36 15.00
CA ARG A 125 3.86 -1.05 14.60
C ARG A 125 4.50 -0.51 13.34
N ILE A 126 3.74 0.25 12.56
CA ILE A 126 4.27 1.06 11.48
C ILE A 126 4.88 2.35 12.05
N HIS A 127 6.11 2.67 11.68
CA HIS A 127 6.77 3.92 12.02
C HIS A 127 7.46 4.54 10.80
N LYS A 128 6.96 5.72 10.38
CA LYS A 128 7.50 6.51 9.26
C LYS A 128 7.77 5.70 7.99
N GLY A 129 6.84 4.80 7.63
CA GLY A 129 6.96 3.95 6.45
C GLY A 129 7.85 2.70 6.61
N GLY A 130 8.35 2.43 7.81
CA GLY A 130 8.97 1.15 8.20
C GLY A 130 8.15 0.42 9.27
N LEU A 131 8.59 -0.76 9.67
CA LEU A 131 8.00 -1.54 10.77
C LEU A 131 8.96 -1.63 11.94
N HIS A 132 8.44 -1.41 13.14
CA HIS A 132 9.10 -1.80 14.38
C HIS A 132 8.41 -3.05 14.92
N TYR A 133 9.18 -4.05 15.34
CA TYR A 133 8.64 -5.27 15.95
C TYR A 133 9.43 -5.70 17.18
N ASP A 134 8.76 -6.37 18.11
CA ASP A 134 9.38 -6.99 19.28
C ASP A 134 9.77 -8.44 18.92
N PRO A 135 11.05 -8.80 18.91
CA PRO A 135 11.50 -10.12 18.45
C PRO A 135 11.01 -11.28 19.33
N ASP A 136 10.63 -11.01 20.59
CA ASP A 136 10.20 -12.03 21.54
C ASP A 136 8.66 -12.21 21.55
N ARG A 137 7.93 -11.25 20.98
CA ARG A 137 6.47 -11.17 21.10
C ARG A 137 5.73 -11.06 19.77
N ALA A 138 6.38 -10.60 18.72
CA ALA A 138 5.75 -10.39 17.43
C ALA A 138 5.36 -11.72 16.78
N HIS A 139 4.12 -11.80 16.29
CA HIS A 139 3.66 -12.92 15.51
C HIS A 139 3.85 -12.65 14.02
N VAL A 140 4.14 -13.70 13.25
CA VAL A 140 4.38 -13.61 11.80
C VAL A 140 3.18 -13.04 11.04
N ALA A 141 1.96 -13.53 11.33
CA ALA A 141 0.71 -12.96 10.80
C ALA A 141 0.62 -11.43 10.96
N ASP A 142 0.95 -10.91 12.15
CA ASP A 142 0.82 -9.48 12.47
C ASP A 142 1.86 -8.66 11.68
N ILE A 143 3.09 -9.16 11.55
CA ILE A 143 4.13 -8.53 10.72
C ILE A 143 3.74 -8.52 9.25
N LEU A 144 3.24 -9.63 8.71
CA LEU A 144 2.85 -9.74 7.31
C LEU A 144 1.68 -8.80 6.97
N HIS A 145 0.71 -8.67 7.87
CA HIS A 145 -0.43 -7.76 7.68
C HIS A 145 0.01 -6.30 7.62
N GLU A 146 0.79 -5.85 8.60
CA GLU A 146 1.32 -4.46 8.64
C GLU A 146 2.29 -4.17 7.48
N ALA A 147 3.10 -5.16 7.08
CA ALA A 147 3.92 -5.08 5.88
C ALA A 147 3.06 -4.95 4.62
N GLY A 148 1.91 -5.64 4.56
CA GLY A 148 0.94 -5.53 3.50
C GLY A 148 0.42 -4.12 3.32
N HIS A 149 0.09 -3.42 4.41
CA HIS A 149 -0.28 -2.01 4.35
C HIS A 149 0.84 -1.14 3.75
N LEU A 150 2.07 -1.30 4.21
CA LEU A 150 3.20 -0.54 3.67
C LEU A 150 3.47 -0.84 2.18
N ALA A 151 3.27 -2.09 1.78
CA ALA A 151 3.52 -2.56 0.43
C ALA A 151 2.53 -1.97 -0.59
N ILE A 152 1.24 -1.88 -0.23
CA ILE A 152 0.19 -1.38 -1.14
C ILE A 152 0.13 0.15 -1.21
N ILE A 153 0.65 0.85 -0.19
CA ILE A 153 0.76 2.32 -0.19
C ILE A 153 1.79 2.76 -1.25
N PRO A 154 1.43 3.70 -2.16
CA PRO A 154 2.38 4.27 -3.12
C PRO A 154 3.60 4.89 -2.44
N VAL A 155 4.77 4.81 -3.08
CA VAL A 155 6.05 5.18 -2.44
C VAL A 155 6.07 6.62 -1.92
N CYS A 156 5.38 7.53 -2.60
CA CYS A 156 5.34 8.95 -2.24
C CYS A 156 4.57 9.22 -0.94
N PHE A 157 3.67 8.31 -0.54
CA PHE A 157 2.90 8.40 0.71
C PHE A 157 3.46 7.51 1.81
N ARG A 158 4.21 6.46 1.49
CA ARG A 158 4.72 5.48 2.47
C ARG A 158 5.44 6.10 3.67
N PRO A 159 6.33 7.11 3.54
CA PRO A 159 6.98 7.75 4.69
C PRO A 159 6.03 8.46 5.66
N LEU A 160 4.79 8.72 5.23
CA LEU A 160 3.76 9.37 6.05
C LEU A 160 2.94 8.35 6.87
N ALA A 161 3.06 7.05 6.57
CA ALA A 161 2.41 6.00 7.34
C ALA A 161 3.07 5.86 8.72
N SER A 162 2.28 5.93 9.78
CA SER A 162 2.72 5.74 11.17
C SER A 162 1.53 5.38 12.05
N ASP A 163 1.67 4.28 12.79
CA ASP A 163 0.64 3.69 13.64
C ASP A 163 -0.67 3.45 12.86
N ASP A 164 -1.67 4.30 13.06
CA ASP A 164 -2.97 4.24 12.41
C ASP A 164 -2.89 4.64 10.92
N ILE A 165 -3.03 3.63 10.06
CA ILE A 165 -3.04 3.75 8.60
C ILE A 165 -4.19 4.62 8.05
N SER A 166 -5.28 4.79 8.81
CA SER A 166 -6.41 5.65 8.42
C SER A 166 -5.99 7.10 8.18
N LYS A 167 -4.94 7.55 8.89
CA LYS A 167 -4.39 8.90 8.72
C LYS A 167 -3.72 9.07 7.36
N VAL A 168 -2.90 8.12 6.94
CA VAL A 168 -2.26 8.20 5.61
C VAL A 168 -3.28 7.97 4.50
N GLN A 169 -4.26 7.08 4.70
CA GLN A 169 -5.39 6.91 3.77
C GLN A 169 -6.17 8.22 3.58
N SER A 170 -6.50 8.92 4.67
CA SER A 170 -7.19 10.22 4.60
C SER A 170 -6.38 11.27 3.81
N LEU A 171 -5.05 11.28 3.97
CA LEU A 171 -4.17 12.16 3.20
C LEU A 171 -4.13 11.79 1.72
N MET A 172 -4.07 10.49 1.39
CA MET A 172 -4.10 10.01 0.01
C MET A 172 -5.43 10.38 -0.68
N ILE A 173 -6.55 10.20 0.01
CA ILE A 173 -7.88 10.58 -0.48
C ILE A 173 -7.97 12.09 -0.68
N ALA A 174 -7.49 12.89 0.27
CA ALA A 174 -7.49 14.34 0.15
C ALA A 174 -6.67 14.83 -1.06
N GLU A 175 -5.51 14.22 -1.31
CA GLU A 175 -4.71 14.52 -2.51
C GLU A 175 -5.45 14.10 -3.78
N MET A 176 -6.07 12.92 -3.80
CA MET A 176 -6.87 12.45 -4.94
C MET A 176 -8.03 13.41 -5.26
N VAL A 177 -8.76 13.88 -4.24
CA VAL A 177 -9.85 14.84 -4.40
C VAL A 177 -9.34 16.16 -4.96
N ALA A 178 -8.21 16.65 -4.47
CA ALA A 178 -7.59 17.87 -4.99
C ALA A 178 -7.18 17.73 -6.47
N LEU A 179 -6.60 16.59 -6.83
CA LEU A 179 -6.23 16.29 -8.23
C LEU A 179 -7.46 16.19 -9.13
N PHE A 180 -8.51 15.50 -8.67
CA PHE A 180 -9.74 15.30 -9.45
C PHE A 180 -10.50 16.62 -9.69
N ALA A 181 -10.46 17.53 -8.73
CA ALA A 181 -11.05 18.86 -8.87
C ALA A 181 -10.36 19.72 -9.95
N GLU A 182 -9.09 19.45 -10.25
CA GLU A 182 -8.35 20.10 -11.33
C GLU A 182 -8.56 19.41 -12.68
N ASP A 183 -8.52 18.07 -12.69
CA ASP A 183 -8.66 17.25 -13.89
C ASP A 183 -9.32 15.90 -13.56
N THR A 184 -10.54 15.72 -14.04
CA THR A 184 -11.32 14.50 -13.78
C THR A 184 -10.71 13.23 -14.39
N THR A 185 -9.85 13.35 -15.41
CA THR A 185 -9.20 12.19 -16.05
C THR A 185 -8.12 11.57 -15.17
N VAL A 186 -7.67 12.28 -14.12
CA VAL A 186 -6.64 11.80 -13.19
C VAL A 186 -7.08 10.55 -12.42
N ILE A 187 -8.38 10.28 -12.32
CA ILE A 187 -8.91 9.09 -11.63
C ILE A 187 -8.39 7.79 -12.25
N ASP A 188 -8.08 7.81 -13.55
CA ASP A 188 -7.51 6.69 -14.29
C ASP A 188 -5.98 6.62 -14.21
N SER A 189 -5.33 7.59 -13.57
CA SER A 189 -3.88 7.58 -13.42
C SER A 189 -3.41 6.39 -12.56
N PRO A 190 -2.19 5.86 -12.81
CA PRO A 190 -1.64 4.77 -12.00
C PRO A 190 -1.63 5.08 -10.50
N LEU A 191 -1.34 6.34 -10.12
CA LEU A 191 -1.33 6.76 -8.71
C LEU A 191 -2.72 6.70 -8.09
N CYS A 192 -3.74 7.26 -8.75
CA CYS A 192 -5.11 7.23 -8.22
C CYS A 192 -5.64 5.80 -8.13
N ARG A 193 -5.34 4.95 -9.11
CA ARG A 193 -5.66 3.52 -9.03
C ARG A 193 -5.00 2.88 -7.82
N ALA A 194 -3.70 3.09 -7.61
CA ALA A 194 -2.99 2.55 -6.47
C ALA A 194 -3.58 3.03 -5.12
N VAL A 195 -3.90 4.33 -5.00
CA VAL A 195 -4.54 4.90 -3.82
C VAL A 195 -5.91 4.24 -3.52
N MET A 196 -6.73 4.00 -4.55
CA MET A 196 -8.03 3.35 -4.39
C MET A 196 -7.93 1.89 -3.91
N GLN A 197 -6.78 1.23 -4.15
CA GLN A 197 -6.53 -0.18 -3.79
C GLN A 197 -5.56 -0.30 -2.60
N SER A 198 -5.58 0.64 -1.66
CA SER A 198 -4.69 0.68 -0.49
C SER A 198 -5.42 0.38 0.83
N GLY A 199 -6.27 -0.64 0.85
CA GLY A 199 -7.10 -1.02 2.01
C GLY A 199 -6.71 -2.33 2.68
N ASP A 200 -7.43 -2.67 3.75
CA ASP A 200 -7.26 -3.91 4.53
C ASP A 200 -7.43 -5.19 3.69
N PRO A 201 -8.37 -5.28 2.72
CA PRO A 201 -8.45 -6.46 1.89
C PRO A 201 -7.18 -6.65 1.04
N GLU A 202 -6.65 -5.59 0.45
CA GLU A 202 -5.41 -5.70 -0.35
C GLU A 202 -4.22 -6.07 0.54
N ALA A 203 -4.12 -5.49 1.74
CA ALA A 203 -3.08 -5.84 2.71
C ALA A 203 -3.17 -7.32 3.12
N THR A 204 -4.38 -7.83 3.35
CA THR A 204 -4.64 -9.24 3.67
C THR A 204 -4.24 -10.16 2.52
N ALA A 205 -4.64 -9.83 1.29
CA ALA A 205 -4.27 -10.60 0.10
C ALA A 205 -2.76 -10.58 -0.15
N TRP A 206 -2.12 -9.44 0.09
CA TRP A 206 -0.67 -9.30 -0.02
C TRP A 206 0.06 -10.14 1.02
N ALA A 207 -0.38 -10.07 2.28
CA ALA A 207 0.19 -10.81 3.40
C ALA A 207 0.16 -12.33 3.14
N PHE A 208 -0.98 -12.84 2.64
CA PHE A 208 -1.11 -14.25 2.27
C PHE A 208 -0.15 -14.62 1.14
N ALA A 209 -0.05 -13.83 0.08
CA ALA A 209 0.88 -14.09 -1.02
C ALA A 209 2.36 -14.07 -0.57
N ALA A 210 2.73 -13.10 0.26
CA ALA A 210 4.07 -12.98 0.82
C ALA A 210 4.42 -14.18 1.71
N GLY A 211 3.52 -14.56 2.62
CA GLY A 211 3.74 -15.72 3.48
C GLY A 211 3.89 -17.04 2.69
N ARG A 212 3.11 -17.22 1.63
CA ARG A 212 3.27 -18.35 0.70
C ARG A 212 4.62 -18.32 -0.02
N ALA A 213 5.10 -17.15 -0.44
CA ALA A 213 6.41 -17.00 -1.07
C ALA A 213 7.58 -17.29 -0.10
N ILE A 214 7.40 -17.03 1.20
CA ILE A 214 8.35 -17.39 2.27
C ILE A 214 8.31 -18.90 2.59
N GLY A 215 7.24 -19.61 2.17
CA GLY A 215 7.03 -21.03 2.46
C GLY A 215 6.48 -21.25 3.86
N LEU A 216 5.55 -20.39 4.30
CA LEU A 216 4.83 -20.51 5.57
C LEU A 216 3.53 -21.31 5.42
N ASP A 217 3.04 -21.87 6.52
CA ASP A 217 1.72 -22.50 6.58
C ASP A 217 0.61 -21.44 6.59
N ASP A 218 -0.51 -21.73 5.92
CA ASP A 218 -1.61 -20.78 5.77
C ASP A 218 -2.18 -20.29 7.12
N LYS A 219 -2.16 -21.13 8.16
CA LYS A 219 -2.61 -20.76 9.51
C LYS A 219 -1.61 -19.89 10.27
N SER A 220 -0.33 -19.93 9.89
CA SER A 220 0.69 -19.03 10.44
C SER A 220 0.59 -17.61 9.85
N ILE A 221 0.02 -17.50 8.64
CA ILE A 221 -0.20 -16.23 7.95
C ILE A 221 -1.52 -15.58 8.38
N ILE A 222 -2.58 -16.38 8.53
CA ILE A 222 -3.88 -15.94 9.04
C ILE A 222 -4.27 -16.89 10.18
N LYS A 223 -4.27 -16.40 11.42
CA LYS A 223 -4.48 -17.24 12.61
C LYS A 223 -5.94 -17.66 12.73
N ASP A 224 -6.16 -18.79 13.38
CA ASP A 224 -7.51 -19.19 13.76
C ASP A 224 -8.10 -18.16 14.75
N GLY A 225 -9.32 -17.67 14.45
CA GLY A 225 -9.98 -16.63 15.24
C GLY A 225 -9.75 -15.19 14.75
N ASP A 226 -8.82 -14.96 13.82
CA ASP A 226 -8.72 -13.68 13.12
C ASP A 226 -9.99 -13.39 12.30
N TYR A 227 -10.20 -12.12 11.93
CA TYR A 227 -11.33 -11.66 11.12
C TYR A 227 -12.68 -12.01 11.76
N ASP A 228 -12.85 -11.73 13.06
CA ASP A 228 -14.08 -12.01 13.82
C ASP A 228 -14.53 -13.49 13.74
N GLY A 229 -13.56 -14.41 13.64
CA GLY A 229 -13.80 -15.86 13.52
C GLY A 229 -13.88 -16.38 12.08
N GLU A 230 -13.84 -15.51 11.08
CA GLU A 230 -13.96 -15.86 9.65
C GLU A 230 -12.62 -16.25 9.00
N SER A 231 -11.53 -16.37 9.77
CA SER A 231 -10.21 -16.80 9.29
C SER A 231 -10.21 -17.97 8.29
N ALA A 232 -11.05 -19.00 8.50
CA ALA A 232 -11.14 -20.16 7.60
C ALA A 232 -11.75 -19.82 6.23
N SER A 233 -12.82 -19.02 6.20
CA SER A 233 -13.47 -18.60 4.95
C SER A 233 -12.58 -17.63 4.17
N VAL A 234 -11.87 -16.75 4.88
CA VAL A 234 -10.86 -15.85 4.29
C VAL A 234 -9.72 -16.64 3.64
N ARG A 235 -9.10 -17.60 4.35
CA ARG A 235 -8.04 -18.47 3.79
C ARG A 235 -8.53 -19.25 2.57
N LEU A 236 -9.74 -19.81 2.62
CA LEU A 236 -10.33 -20.51 1.48
C LEU A 236 -10.52 -19.58 0.28
N GLY A 237 -11.03 -18.37 0.49
CA GLY A 237 -11.20 -17.38 -0.58
C GLY A 237 -9.87 -16.94 -1.19
N LEU A 238 -8.81 -16.82 -0.39
CA LEU A 238 -7.46 -16.50 -0.88
C LEU A 238 -6.89 -17.66 -1.71
N LEU A 239 -7.02 -18.89 -1.23
CA LEU A 239 -6.60 -20.10 -1.95
C LEU A 239 -7.33 -20.27 -3.28
N MET A 240 -8.62 -19.93 -3.32
CA MET A 240 -9.45 -20.03 -4.53
C MET A 240 -9.29 -18.83 -5.48
N GLY A 241 -8.53 -17.80 -5.11
CA GLY A 241 -8.38 -16.58 -5.91
C GLY A 241 -9.64 -15.71 -5.94
N THR A 242 -10.55 -15.87 -4.98
CA THR A 242 -11.85 -15.18 -4.92
C THR A 242 -11.95 -14.10 -3.84
N TYR A 243 -10.97 -14.00 -2.96
CA TYR A 243 -10.94 -12.96 -1.93
C TYR A 243 -10.85 -11.56 -2.55
N VAL A 244 -11.66 -10.62 -2.06
CA VAL A 244 -11.91 -9.33 -2.72
C VAL A 244 -10.64 -8.51 -2.95
N GLY A 245 -9.71 -8.51 -1.98
CA GLY A 245 -8.45 -7.76 -2.06
C GLY A 245 -7.53 -8.21 -3.20
N ILE A 246 -7.72 -9.42 -3.76
CA ILE A 246 -6.95 -9.88 -4.92
C ILE A 246 -7.26 -9.00 -6.15
N ASN A 247 -8.52 -8.57 -6.30
CA ASN A 247 -8.89 -7.65 -7.39
C ASN A 247 -8.17 -6.31 -7.25
N GLY A 248 -8.01 -5.81 -6.01
CA GLY A 248 -7.25 -4.59 -5.75
C GLY A 248 -5.77 -4.74 -6.07
N LEU A 249 -5.15 -5.87 -5.73
CA LEU A 249 -3.76 -6.17 -6.13
C LEU A 249 -3.59 -6.24 -7.66
N VAL A 250 -4.58 -6.77 -8.38
CA VAL A 250 -4.58 -6.79 -9.86
C VAL A 250 -4.75 -5.37 -10.42
N ALA A 251 -5.71 -4.61 -9.92
CA ALA A 251 -5.98 -3.24 -10.36
C ALA A 251 -4.82 -2.28 -10.04
N GLY A 252 -4.11 -2.51 -8.94
CA GLY A 252 -2.87 -1.84 -8.57
C GLY A 252 -1.64 -2.33 -9.36
N GLY A 253 -1.80 -3.31 -10.25
CA GLY A 253 -0.74 -3.86 -11.09
C GLY A 253 0.33 -4.64 -10.32
N MET A 254 0.01 -5.16 -9.13
CA MET A 254 0.93 -5.98 -8.34
C MET A 254 0.77 -7.48 -8.64
N CYS A 255 -0.39 -7.89 -9.13
CA CYS A 255 -0.70 -9.26 -9.55
C CYS A 255 -1.20 -9.28 -11.01
N ALA A 256 -0.79 -10.29 -11.78
CA ALA A 256 -1.15 -10.41 -13.20
C ALA A 256 -2.64 -10.73 -13.43
N GLY A 257 -3.30 -11.32 -12.44
CA GLY A 257 -4.70 -11.69 -12.52
C GLY A 257 -5.13 -12.58 -11.35
N THR A 258 -6.42 -12.61 -11.06
CA THR A 258 -6.98 -13.36 -9.92
C THR A 258 -6.70 -14.87 -9.98
N ARG A 259 -6.65 -15.45 -11.20
CA ARG A 259 -6.30 -16.87 -11.40
C ARG A 259 -4.81 -17.19 -11.29
N LEU A 260 -3.96 -16.16 -11.33
CA LEU A 260 -2.50 -16.30 -11.20
C LEU A 260 -2.03 -16.03 -9.77
N TYR A 261 -2.89 -15.44 -8.94
CA TYR A 261 -2.68 -15.33 -7.50
C TYR A 261 -2.42 -16.71 -6.87
N PRO A 262 -1.47 -16.86 -5.92
CA PRO A 262 -0.70 -15.81 -5.21
C PRO A 262 0.59 -15.35 -5.89
N ALA A 263 0.84 -15.67 -7.17
CA ALA A 263 2.04 -15.20 -7.85
C ALA A 263 1.97 -13.67 -8.10
N MET A 264 2.83 -12.93 -7.41
CA MET A 264 2.95 -11.48 -7.53
C MET A 264 3.96 -11.11 -8.63
N ILE A 265 3.67 -10.06 -9.41
CA ILE A 265 4.61 -9.47 -10.38
C ILE A 265 5.61 -8.56 -9.65
N ARG A 266 5.14 -7.87 -8.62
CA ARG A 266 5.93 -6.98 -7.76
C ARG A 266 5.39 -6.96 -6.36
N TRP A 267 6.26 -6.68 -5.41
CA TRP A 267 5.95 -6.74 -3.98
C TRP A 267 5.67 -5.39 -3.35
N LEU A 268 6.11 -4.28 -3.96
CA LEU A 268 5.86 -2.92 -3.45
C LEU A 268 5.20 -2.07 -4.54
N GLN A 269 4.29 -1.22 -4.11
CA GLN A 269 3.69 -0.21 -4.97
C GLN A 269 4.66 0.94 -5.21
N GLU A 270 4.71 1.39 -6.46
CA GLU A 270 5.50 2.55 -6.90
C GLU A 270 4.78 3.87 -6.62
#